data_AF-A0A523W078-F1
#
_entry.id   AF-A0A523W078-F1
#
_cell.length_a   1.000
_cell.length_b   1.000
_cell.length_c   1.000
_cell.angle_alpha   90.00
_cell.angle_beta   90.00
_cell.angle_gamma   90.00
#
_symmetry.space_group_name_H-M   'P 1'
#
loop_
_entity.id
_entity.type
_entity.pdbx_description
1 polymer ?
#
loop_
_entity_poly.entity_id
_entity_poly.type
_entity_poly.pdbx_seq_one_letter_code
_entity_poly.pdbx_strand_id
1 'polypeptide(L)'
;MEAYFADELASGKVNFEALNVEDKENAAIVKKYGAFTSSLFINTIKDGTDHIEEATDIWLVLGNDEAFVEALKSKIEKSLKGEV
;
A
#
# COMPACT_ATOMS: atom_id res chain seq x y z
N MET A 1 4.13 3.81 -9.43
CA MET A 1 3.33 2.58 -9.60
C MET A 1 3.07 2.26 -11.06
N GLU A 2 2.56 3.20 -11.87
CA GLU A 2 2.30 2.98 -13.31
C GLU A 2 3.52 2.47 -14.09
N ALA A 3 4.72 2.97 -13.81
CA ALA A 3 5.95 2.52 -14.46
C ALA A 3 6.35 1.07 -14.15
N TYR A 4 5.81 0.45 -13.10
CA TYR A 4 6.24 -0.87 -12.61
C TYR A 4 5.13 -1.92 -12.56
N PHE A 5 3.87 -1.49 -12.46
CA PHE A 5 2.70 -2.34 -12.23
C PHE A 5 1.54 -1.98 -13.17
N ALA A 6 1.84 -1.55 -14.40
CA ALA A 6 0.83 -1.10 -15.36
C ALA A 6 -0.24 -2.17 -15.61
N ASP A 7 0.17 -3.43 -15.79
CA ASP A 7 -0.74 -4.55 -16.08
C ASP A 7 -1.58 -4.91 -14.85
N GLU A 8 -1.01 -4.89 -13.66
CA GLU A 8 -1.71 -5.15 -12.40
C GLU A 8 -2.72 -4.06 -12.06
N LEU A 9 -2.37 -2.79 -12.32
CA LEU A 9 -3.28 -1.65 -12.20
C LEU A 9 -4.42 -1.77 -13.22
N ALA A 10 -4.10 -2.06 -14.49
CA ALA A 10 -5.10 -2.19 -15.54
C ALA A 10 -6.06 -3.37 -15.32
N SER A 11 -5.56 -4.47 -14.73
CA SER A 11 -6.38 -5.65 -14.38
C SER A 11 -7.11 -5.51 -13.05
N GLY A 12 -6.85 -4.47 -12.26
CA GLY A 12 -7.41 -4.27 -10.93
C GLY A 12 -6.84 -5.20 -9.86
N LYS A 13 -5.73 -5.90 -10.14
CA LYS A 13 -5.00 -6.72 -9.15
C LYS A 13 -4.28 -5.87 -8.12
N VAL A 14 -3.85 -4.67 -8.51
CA VAL A 14 -3.30 -3.65 -7.62
C VAL A 14 -4.21 -2.43 -7.72
N ASN A 15 -4.55 -1.84 -6.58
CA ASN A 15 -5.19 -0.55 -6.51
C ASN A 15 -4.30 0.42 -5.71
N PHE A 16 -4.21 1.67 -6.16
CA PHE A 16 -3.47 2.71 -5.46
C PHE A 16 -4.43 3.82 -5.05
N GLU A 17 -4.44 4.13 -3.76
CA GLU A 17 -5.27 5.18 -3.20
C GLU A 17 -4.41 6.14 -2.38
N ALA A 18 -4.66 7.44 -2.54
CA ALA A 18 -4.11 8.49 -1.70
C ALA A 18 -5.29 9.24 -1.05
N LEU A 19 -5.37 9.15 0.27
CA LEU A 19 -6.54 9.60 1.02
C LEU A 19 -6.13 10.67 2.04
N ASN A 20 -6.95 11.71 2.19
CA ASN A 20 -6.82 12.65 3.28
C ASN A 20 -7.48 12.05 4.54
N VAL A 21 -6.68 11.82 5.58
CA VAL A 21 -7.15 11.24 6.85
C VAL A 21 -8.07 12.16 7.65
N GLU A 22 -8.01 13.47 7.40
CA GLU A 22 -8.86 14.46 8.06
C GLU A 22 -10.21 14.64 7.35
N ASP A 23 -10.36 14.08 6.15
CA ASP A 23 -11.61 14.14 5.41
C ASP A 23 -12.62 13.15 5.99
N LYS A 24 -13.81 13.65 6.31
CA LYS A 24 -14.90 12.85 6.89
C LYS A 24 -15.40 11.80 5.91
N GLU A 25 -15.31 12.04 4.60
CA GLU A 25 -15.69 11.06 3.58
C GLU A 25 -14.81 9.80 3.65
N ASN A 26 -13.57 9.94 4.11
CA ASN A 26 -12.61 8.85 4.27
C ASN A 26 -12.67 8.18 5.64
N ALA A 27 -13.52 8.62 6.57
CA ALA A 27 -13.52 8.15 7.96
C ALA A 27 -13.68 6.62 8.09
N ALA A 28 -14.47 6.00 7.22
CA ALA A 28 -14.67 4.55 7.24
C ALA A 28 -13.40 3.77 6.86
N ILE A 29 -12.70 4.19 5.80
CA ILE A 29 -11.47 3.55 5.35
C ILE A 29 -10.30 3.86 6.31
N VAL A 30 -10.20 5.10 6.79
CA VAL A 30 -9.22 5.49 7.84
C VAL A 30 -9.38 4.60 9.07
N LYS A 31 -10.61 4.39 9.53
CA LYS A 31 -10.90 3.51 10.67
C LYS A 31 -10.58 2.05 10.37
N LYS A 32 -10.88 1.56 9.16
CA LYS A 32 -10.57 0.17 8.74
C LYS A 32 -9.08 -0.11 8.77
N TYR A 33 -8.27 0.84 8.30
CA TYR A 33 -6.81 0.72 8.24
C TYR A 33 -6.12 1.12 9.55
N GLY A 34 -6.83 1.75 10.48
CA GLY A 34 -6.24 2.30 11.70
C GLY A 34 -5.25 3.44 11.42
N ALA A 35 -5.41 4.12 10.29
CA ALA A 35 -4.48 5.15 9.84
C ALA A 35 -4.51 6.37 10.77
N PHE A 36 -3.33 6.83 11.17
CA PHE A 36 -3.12 8.09 11.88
C PHE A 36 -1.98 8.86 11.20
N THR A 37 -2.09 10.19 11.15
CA THR A 37 -1.10 11.07 10.53
C THR A 37 -0.66 10.58 9.13
N SER A 38 0.63 10.68 8.80
CA SER A 38 1.20 10.20 7.56
C SER A 38 1.60 8.74 7.69
N SER A 39 0.77 7.85 7.16
CA SER A 39 1.02 6.40 7.13
C SER A 39 0.93 5.84 5.72
N LEU A 40 1.65 4.75 5.48
CA LEU A 40 1.58 3.96 4.25
C LEU A 40 1.19 2.53 4.61
N PHE A 41 0.15 2.02 3.97
CA PHE A 41 -0.36 0.67 4.20
C PHE A 41 -0.30 -0.16 2.93
N ILE A 42 -0.15 -1.47 3.11
CA ILE A 42 -0.38 -2.48 2.08
C ILE A 42 -1.51 -3.37 2.58
N ASN A 43 -2.53 -3.55 1.74
CA ASN A 43 -3.61 -4.47 2.00
C ASN A 43 -3.59 -5.59 0.96
N THR A 44 -3.33 -6.80 1.40
CA THR A 44 -3.43 -7.99 0.55
C THR A 44 -4.80 -8.60 0.73
N ILE A 45 -5.59 -8.71 -0.35
CA ILE A 45 -6.92 -9.31 -0.30
C ILE A 45 -6.82 -10.74 -0.83
N LYS A 46 -7.07 -11.72 0.04
CA LYS A 46 -7.07 -13.14 -0.31
C LYS A 46 -8.37 -13.79 0.10
N ASP A 47 -9.04 -14.45 -0.85
CA ASP A 47 -10.35 -15.08 -0.63
C ASP A 47 -11.40 -14.13 0.01
N GLY A 48 -11.33 -12.85 -0.35
CA GLY A 48 -12.20 -11.80 0.19
C GLY A 48 -11.83 -11.30 1.61
N THR A 49 -10.74 -11.80 2.19
CA THR A 49 -10.22 -11.39 3.49
C THR A 49 -9.13 -10.34 3.31
N ASP A 50 -9.26 -9.20 4.00
CA ASP A 50 -8.23 -8.15 4.06
C ASP A 50 -7.08 -8.54 4.99
N HIS A 51 -5.85 -8.34 4.54
CA HIS A 51 -4.62 -8.43 5.32
C HIS A 51 -3.90 -7.09 5.25
N ILE A 52 -4.24 -6.18 6.18
CA ILE A 52 -3.75 -4.81 6.21
C ILE A 52 -2.52 -4.72 7.11
N GLU A 53 -1.41 -4.22 6.56
CA GLU A 53 -0.17 -3.98 7.28
C GLU A 53 0.37 -2.57 6.99
N GLU A 54 0.84 -1.88 8.02
CA GLU A 54 1.58 -0.62 7.82
C GLU A 54 3.00 -0.92 7.35
N ALA A 55 3.44 -0.28 6.28
CA ALA A 55 4.76 -0.46 5.68
C ALA A 55 5.86 0.28 6.47
N THR A 56 5.97 0.08 7.78
CA THR A 56 6.83 0.89 8.66
C THR A 56 8.33 0.85 8.35
N ASP A 57 8.80 -0.19 7.65
CA ASP A 57 10.19 -0.33 7.20
C ASP A 57 10.57 0.64 6.08
N ILE A 58 9.61 1.19 5.32
CA ILE A 58 9.89 2.26 4.34
C ILE A 58 10.44 3.53 5.01
N TRP A 59 10.19 3.69 6.32
CA TRP A 59 10.69 4.81 7.10
C TRP A 59 12.22 4.80 7.25
N LEU A 60 12.86 3.62 7.15
CA LEU A 60 14.32 3.48 7.26
C LEU A 60 15.07 4.01 6.03
N VAL A 61 14.38 4.15 4.90
CA VAL A 61 14.95 4.56 3.62
C VAL A 61 14.44 5.94 3.17
N LEU A 62 13.80 6.70 4.06
CA LEU A 62 13.35 8.06 3.78
C LEU A 62 14.52 8.95 3.35
N GLY A 63 14.30 9.73 2.29
CA GLY A 63 15.33 10.60 1.70
C GLY A 63 16.20 9.91 0.65
N ASN A 64 16.03 8.61 0.42
CA ASN A 64 16.60 7.90 -0.72
C ASN A 64 15.46 7.35 -1.59
N ASP A 65 15.13 8.09 -2.65
CA ASP A 65 14.01 7.77 -3.53
C ASP A 65 14.15 6.40 -4.22
N GLU A 66 15.37 6.02 -4.60
CA GLU A 66 15.64 4.72 -5.25
C GLU A 66 15.38 3.57 -4.28
N ALA A 67 15.93 3.65 -3.07
CA ALA A 67 15.73 2.64 -2.04
C ALA A 67 14.27 2.57 -1.56
N PHE A 68 13.59 3.71 -1.50
CA PHE A 68 12.16 3.77 -1.18
C PHE A 68 11.33 3.03 -2.23
N VAL A 69 11.55 3.35 -3.52
CA VAL A 69 10.83 2.71 -4.63
C VAL A 69 11.10 1.22 -4.67
N GLU A 70 12.34 0.78 -4.48
CA GLU A 70 12.71 -0.63 -4.45
C GLU A 70 12.03 -1.37 -3.29
N ALA A 71 12.06 -0.80 -2.08
CA ALA A 71 11.42 -1.39 -0.90
C ALA A 71 9.91 -1.57 -1.08
N LEU A 72 9.22 -0.53 -1.56
CA LEU A 72 7.78 -0.59 -1.81
C LEU A 72 7.45 -1.58 -2.93
N LYS A 73 8.20 -1.56 -4.03
CA LYS A 73 8.03 -2.49 -5.15
C LYS A 73 8.19 -3.94 -4.68
N SER A 74 9.23 -4.24 -3.91
CA SER A 74 9.50 -5.59 -3.40
C SER A 74 8.33 -6.12 -2.55
N LYS A 75 7.73 -5.28 -1.71
CA LYS A 75 6.57 -5.67 -0.90
C LYS A 75 5.34 -5.99 -1.75
N ILE A 76 5.04 -5.16 -2.74
CA ILE A 76 3.91 -5.38 -3.65
C ILE A 76 4.12 -6.69 -4.41
N GLU A 77 5.32 -6.95 -4.92
CA GLU A 77 5.65 -8.21 -5.62
C GLU A 77 5.49 -9.44 -4.73
N LYS A 78 5.93 -9.38 -3.46
CA LYS A 78 5.73 -10.46 -2.48
C LYS A 78 4.25 -10.70 -2.20
N SER A 79 3.47 -9.62 -2.08
CA SER A 79 2.02 -9.67 -1.88
C SER A 79 1.31 -10.34 -3.05
N LEU A 80 1.69 -9.99 -4.29
CA LEU A 80 1.16 -10.60 -5.52
C LEU A 80 1.49 -12.08 -5.66
N LYS A 81 2.65 -12.51 -5.12
CA LYS A 81 3.07 -13.92 -5.09
C LYS A 81 2.45 -14.72 -3.93
N GLY A 82 1.82 -14.05 -2.96
CA GLY A 82 1.30 -14.68 -1.74
C GLY A 82 2.39 -15.12 -0.77
N GLU A 83 3.53 -14.41 -0.73
CA GLU A 83 4.66 -14.66 0.17
C GLU A 83 4.55 -13.90 1.51
N VAL A 84 3.47 -13.15 1.71
CA VAL A 84 3.08 -12.42 2.93
C VAL A 84 1.70 -12.86 3.39
#